data_AF-A0A060YRW8-F1
#
_entry.id   AF-A0A060YRW8-F1
#
_cell.length_a   1.000
_cell.length_b   1.000
_cell.length_c   1.000
_cell.angle_alpha   90.00
_cell.angle_beta   90.00
_cell.angle_gamma   90.00
#
_symmetry.space_group_name_H-M   'P 1'
#
loop_
_entity.id
_entity.type
_entity.pdbx_description
1 polymer ?
#
loop_
_entity_poly.entity_id
_entity_poly.type
_entity_poly.pdbx_seq_one_letter_code
_entity_poly.pdbx_strand_id
1 'polypeptide(L)'
;VCVYLCLCGCVYPCLCVCYLCVSSLPHSAGGTGVLLNVDPVAELLEGLGHPGIQVRGLADSGWFLDNKQYRSTDCHDTISCAPTEAIKRGIKYWGSVVPERCRQVHLGEEWNCFFGYRVFPSIKSPVFVVQWLFDEAQLTVDNIHLTGQPVQEGQWRYIQNLGIELRNTLKDVP
;
A
#
# COMPACT_ATOMS: atom_id res chain seq x y z
N VAL A 1 -12.45 1.01 -15.83
CA VAL A 1 -12.06 -0.36 -15.47
C VAL A 1 -10.57 -0.33 -15.14
N CYS A 2 -10.18 -0.33 -13.86
CA CYS A 2 -8.78 -0.56 -13.50
C CYS A 2 -8.49 -2.03 -13.76
N VAL A 3 -7.84 -2.33 -14.88
CA VAL A 3 -7.33 -3.67 -15.16
C VAL A 3 -6.05 -3.79 -14.34
N TYR A 4 -6.12 -4.48 -13.20
CA TYR A 4 -4.95 -4.88 -12.44
C TYR A 4 -4.18 -5.92 -13.25
N LEU A 5 -3.19 -5.48 -14.03
CA LEU A 5 -2.29 -6.40 -14.70
C LEU A 5 -1.21 -6.80 -13.70
N CYS A 6 -1.43 -7.92 -13.01
CA CYS A 6 -0.38 -8.58 -12.24
C CYS A 6 0.57 -9.21 -13.26
N LEU A 7 1.68 -8.55 -13.55
CA LEU A 7 2.75 -9.11 -14.36
C LEU A 7 3.57 -10.02 -13.45
N CYS A 8 3.22 -11.31 -13.44
CA CYS A 8 4.10 -12.35 -12.93
C CYS A 8 5.16 -12.65 -13.99
N GLY A 9 6.30 -11.96 -13.88
CA GLY A 9 7.47 -12.30 -14.68
C GLY A 9 8.21 -13.44 -14.02
N CYS A 10 8.27 -14.61 -14.67
CA CYS A 10 9.16 -15.67 -14.20
C CYS A 10 10.59 -15.36 -14.65
N VAL A 11 11.42 -14.88 -13.71
CA VAL A 11 12.83 -14.53 -13.96
C VAL A 11 13.68 -15.81 -14.13
N TYR A 12 13.21 -16.92 -13.56
CA TYR A 12 13.73 -18.27 -13.71
C TYR A 12 12.57 -19.29 -13.75
N PRO A 13 12.78 -20.55 -14.18
CA PRO A 13 11.71 -21.56 -14.27
C PRO A 13 10.93 -21.81 -12.97
N CYS A 14 11.50 -21.44 -11.82
CA CYS A 14 10.92 -21.66 -10.48
C CYS A 14 10.68 -20.37 -9.68
N LEU A 15 10.86 -19.19 -10.27
CA LEU A 15 10.74 -17.91 -9.56
C LEU A 15 9.88 -16.94 -10.36
N CYS A 16 8.69 -16.63 -9.83
CA CYS A 16 7.81 -15.61 -10.39
C CYS A 16 7.70 -14.43 -9.41
N VAL A 17 8.01 -13.23 -9.89
CA VAL A 17 7.91 -11.99 -9.11
C VAL A 17 6.64 -11.27 -9.48
N CYS A 18 5.81 -10.94 -8.48
CA CYS A 18 4.58 -10.18 -8.71
C CYS A 18 4.89 -8.69 -8.80
N TYR A 19 4.68 -8.10 -9.98
CA TYR A 19 4.60 -6.65 -10.15
C TYR A 19 3.16 -6.29 -10.51
N LEU A 20 2.51 -5.42 -9.74
CA LEU A 20 1.20 -4.88 -10.11
C LEU A 20 1.39 -3.58 -10.91
N CYS A 21 1.33 -3.66 -12.24
CA CYS A 21 1.45 -2.50 -13.11
C CYS A 21 0.06 -1.92 -13.39
N VAL A 22 -0.26 -0.77 -12.79
CA VAL A 22 -1.30 0.12 -13.30
C VAL A 22 -0.65 1.02 -14.34
N SER A 23 -1.17 1.01 -15.56
CA SER A 23 -0.68 1.82 -16.68
C SER A 23 -0.46 3.27 -16.26
N SER A 24 0.82 3.68 -16.21
CA SER A 24 1.43 4.98 -15.87
C SER A 24 2.13 5.14 -14.51
N LEU A 25 1.85 4.35 -13.47
CA LEU A 25 2.61 4.41 -12.19
C LEU A 25 2.64 3.04 -11.48
N PRO A 26 3.60 2.15 -11.81
CA PRO A 26 3.74 0.83 -11.18
C PRO A 26 4.04 0.88 -9.67
N HIS A 27 4.47 2.03 -9.15
CA HIS A 27 5.18 2.11 -7.87
C HIS A 27 4.35 2.63 -6.69
N SER A 28 3.13 3.13 -6.85
CA SER A 28 2.37 3.67 -5.69
C SER A 28 1.20 2.76 -5.31
N ALA A 29 0.02 2.96 -5.91
CA ALA A 29 -1.11 2.04 -5.75
C ALA A 29 -0.77 0.59 -6.15
N GLY A 30 0.21 0.39 -7.05
CA GLY A 30 0.75 -0.92 -7.41
C GLY A 30 1.44 -1.63 -6.24
N GLY A 31 2.18 -0.92 -5.40
CA GLY A 31 2.83 -1.47 -4.20
C GLY A 31 1.82 -1.95 -3.16
N THR A 32 0.79 -1.16 -2.87
CA THR A 32 -0.33 -1.60 -2.01
C THR A 32 -1.04 -2.82 -2.64
N GLY A 33 -1.19 -2.81 -3.96
CA GLY A 33 -1.71 -3.92 -4.72
C GLY A 33 -0.90 -5.22 -4.58
N VAL A 34 0.42 -5.15 -4.52
CA VAL A 34 1.30 -6.30 -4.21
C VAL A 34 0.97 -6.87 -2.83
N LEU A 35 0.87 -6.01 -1.80
CA LEU A 35 0.53 -6.44 -0.43
C LEU A 35 -0.83 -7.13 -0.35
N LEU A 36 -1.81 -6.68 -1.13
CA LEU A 36 -3.16 -7.25 -1.16
C LEU A 36 -3.26 -8.57 -1.96
N ASN A 37 -2.34 -8.83 -2.89
CA ASN A 37 -2.49 -9.91 -3.87
C ASN A 37 -1.39 -10.97 -3.86
N VAL A 38 -0.26 -10.76 -3.15
CA VAL A 38 0.87 -11.71 -3.16
C VAL A 38 0.47 -13.12 -2.69
N ASP A 39 -0.31 -13.22 -1.61
CA ASP A 39 -0.80 -14.51 -1.10
C ASP A 39 -1.86 -15.15 -2.01
N PRO A 40 -2.90 -14.42 -2.47
CA PRO A 40 -3.84 -14.95 -3.46
C PRO A 40 -3.19 -15.49 -4.73
N VAL A 41 -2.11 -14.85 -5.21
CA VAL A 41 -1.35 -15.35 -6.37
C VAL A 41 -0.62 -16.66 -6.03
N ALA A 42 -0.01 -16.75 -4.84
CA ALA A 42 0.62 -18.00 -4.38
C ALA A 42 -0.40 -19.14 -4.29
N GLU A 43 -1.55 -18.90 -3.65
CA GLU A 43 -2.61 -19.88 -3.50
C GLU A 43 -3.21 -20.32 -4.85
N LEU A 44 -3.33 -19.39 -5.81
CA LEU A 44 -3.76 -19.69 -7.16
C LEU A 44 -2.79 -20.62 -7.89
N LEU A 45 -1.48 -20.33 -7.84
CA LEU A 45 -0.46 -21.15 -8.51
C LEU A 45 -0.36 -22.54 -7.89
N GLU A 46 -0.46 -22.65 -6.57
CA GLU A 46 -0.58 -23.93 -5.88
C GLU A 46 -1.82 -24.71 -6.35
N GLY A 47 -2.98 -24.06 -6.39
CA GLY A 47 -4.24 -24.66 -6.84
C GLY A 47 -4.27 -25.10 -8.31
N LEU A 48 -3.47 -24.46 -9.17
CA LEU A 48 -3.28 -24.85 -10.57
C LEU A 48 -2.25 -25.98 -10.76
N GLY A 49 -1.66 -26.50 -9.68
CA GLY A 49 -0.69 -27.59 -9.75
C GLY A 49 0.74 -27.12 -10.04
N HIS A 50 1.08 -25.87 -9.72
CA HIS A 50 2.43 -25.32 -9.83
C HIS A 50 3.11 -25.05 -8.47
N PRO A 51 3.17 -26.02 -7.53
CA PRO A 51 3.72 -25.81 -6.19
C PRO A 51 5.24 -25.54 -6.17
N GLY A 52 5.94 -25.77 -7.28
CA GLY A 52 7.37 -25.49 -7.41
C GLY A 52 7.71 -24.02 -7.68
N ILE A 53 6.71 -23.16 -7.92
CA ILE A 53 6.91 -21.74 -8.18
C ILE A 53 6.99 -20.98 -6.85
N GLN A 54 8.10 -20.30 -6.61
CA GLN A 54 8.22 -19.39 -5.49
C GLN A 54 7.61 -18.03 -5.85
N VAL A 55 6.60 -17.63 -5.09
CA VAL A 55 5.98 -16.31 -5.17
C VAL A 55 6.60 -15.39 -4.13
N ARG A 56 7.01 -14.19 -4.57
CA ARG A 56 7.56 -13.13 -3.72
C ARG A 56 7.01 -11.77 -4.17
N GLY A 57 6.85 -10.86 -3.22
CA GLY A 57 6.37 -9.50 -3.47
C GLY A 57 7.49 -8.46 -3.38
N LEU A 58 7.39 -7.42 -4.22
CA LEU A 58 8.14 -6.18 -4.07
C LEU A 58 7.13 -5.03 -4.01
N ALA A 59 6.93 -4.48 -2.82
CA ALA A 59 6.05 -3.35 -2.60
C ALA A 59 6.89 -2.07 -2.58
N ASP A 60 7.00 -1.39 -3.73
CA ASP A 60 7.55 -0.04 -3.82
C ASP A 60 6.44 0.97 -3.51
N SER A 61 6.77 2.05 -2.78
CA SER A 61 5.99 3.26 -2.48
C SER A 61 4.49 3.07 -2.21
N GLY A 62 4.13 1.90 -1.67
CA GLY A 62 2.77 1.45 -1.40
C GLY A 62 2.46 1.30 0.09
N TRP A 63 3.36 1.78 0.96
CA TRP A 63 3.24 1.72 2.41
C TRP A 63 2.79 3.07 2.96
N PHE A 64 1.47 3.26 3.04
CA PHE A 64 0.85 4.48 3.53
C PHE A 64 0.51 4.41 5.03
N LEU A 65 0.39 5.58 5.64
CA LEU A 65 -0.14 5.78 6.98
C LEU A 65 -1.56 6.35 6.92
N ASP A 66 -2.41 5.91 7.85
CA ASP A 66 -3.76 6.42 8.14
C ASP A 66 -3.71 7.51 9.23
N ASN A 67 -2.68 8.36 9.17
CA ASN A 67 -2.46 9.47 10.07
C ASN A 67 -3.47 10.61 9.81
N LYS A 68 -3.54 11.54 10.77
CA LYS A 68 -4.35 12.76 10.61
C LYS A 68 -3.64 13.72 9.67
N GLN A 69 -4.35 14.25 8.67
CA GLN A 69 -3.84 15.26 7.75
C GLN A 69 -3.31 16.50 8.51
N TYR A 70 -2.29 17.16 7.95
CA TYR A 70 -1.76 18.41 8.52
C TYR A 70 -2.81 19.53 8.50
N ARG A 71 -3.57 19.63 7.41
CA ARG A 71 -4.77 20.48 7.29
C ARG A 71 -5.94 19.59 6.97
N SER A 72 -6.94 19.53 7.86
CA SER A 72 -8.15 18.77 7.60
C SER A 72 -8.96 19.44 6.50
N THR A 73 -9.36 18.67 5.49
CA THR A 73 -10.25 19.12 4.42
C THR A 73 -11.43 18.18 4.30
N ASP A 74 -12.58 18.72 3.92
CA ASP A 74 -13.74 17.90 3.58
C ASP A 74 -13.42 17.04 2.33
N CYS A 75 -13.74 15.76 2.40
CA CYS A 75 -13.46 14.78 1.34
C CYS A 75 -14.44 14.97 0.16
N HIS A 76 -14.25 16.05 -0.60
CA HIS A 76 -14.94 16.34 -1.87
C HIS A 76 -14.10 15.96 -3.09
N ASP A 77 -12.79 16.22 -3.03
CA ASP A 77 -11.84 15.86 -4.09
C ASP A 77 -11.04 14.60 -3.72
N THR A 78 -10.68 13.80 -4.73
CA THR A 78 -9.95 12.54 -4.52
C THR A 78 -8.53 12.73 -4.02
N ILE A 79 -7.93 13.90 -4.26
CA ILE A 79 -6.52 14.20 -3.97
C ILE A 79 -6.33 14.68 -2.53
N SER A 80 -7.29 15.42 -1.99
CA SER A 80 -7.25 16.00 -0.64
C SER A 80 -8.05 15.20 0.39
N CYS A 81 -8.69 14.10 -0.02
CA CYS A 81 -9.41 13.24 0.90
C CYS A 81 -8.44 12.51 1.84
N ALA A 82 -8.75 12.50 3.14
CA ALA A 82 -7.96 11.75 4.11
C ALA A 82 -7.85 10.26 3.69
N PRO A 83 -6.67 9.62 3.83
CA PRO A 83 -6.43 8.27 3.34
C PRO A 83 -7.51 7.26 3.77
N THR A 84 -7.89 7.30 5.05
CA THR A 84 -8.91 6.43 5.63
C THR A 84 -10.27 6.57 4.96
N GLU A 85 -10.72 7.79 4.71
CA GLU A 85 -12.03 8.05 4.10
C GLU A 85 -12.04 7.72 2.61
N ALA A 86 -10.92 7.99 1.92
CA ALA A 86 -10.73 7.61 0.53
C ALA A 86 -10.86 6.09 0.34
N ILE A 87 -10.17 5.29 1.18
CA ILE A 87 -10.23 3.82 1.12
C ILE A 87 -11.60 3.29 1.54
N LYS A 88 -12.21 3.81 2.61
CA LYS A 88 -13.56 3.37 3.04
C LYS A 88 -14.60 3.55 1.92
N ARG A 89 -14.53 4.65 1.18
CA ARG A 89 -15.39 4.89 0.00
C ARG A 89 -14.99 3.98 -1.15
N GLY A 90 -13.69 3.86 -1.43
CA GLY A 90 -13.12 3.05 -2.50
C GLY A 90 -13.54 1.58 -2.41
N ILE A 91 -13.41 0.94 -1.24
CA ILE A 91 -13.75 -0.47 -1.04
C ILE A 91 -15.20 -0.77 -1.41
N LYS A 92 -16.12 0.08 -0.94
CA LYS A 92 -17.56 -0.07 -1.24
C LYS A 92 -17.82 0.12 -2.73
N TYR A 93 -17.18 1.11 -3.35
CA TYR A 93 -17.38 1.44 -4.76
C TYR A 93 -16.79 0.40 -5.71
N TRP A 94 -15.63 -0.18 -5.37
CA TRP A 94 -14.93 -1.17 -6.19
C TRP A 94 -15.36 -2.61 -5.92
N GLY A 95 -16.13 -2.87 -4.87
CA GLY A 95 -16.39 -4.23 -4.40
C GLY A 95 -15.09 -4.95 -4.03
N SER A 96 -14.16 -4.23 -3.39
CA SER A 96 -12.80 -4.72 -3.14
C SER A 96 -12.78 -5.95 -2.26
N VAL A 97 -11.83 -6.84 -2.56
CA VAL A 97 -11.47 -8.00 -1.74
C VAL A 97 -10.11 -7.73 -1.12
N VAL A 98 -9.93 -8.14 0.14
CA VAL A 98 -8.67 -8.02 0.89
C VAL A 98 -8.21 -9.42 1.33
N PRO A 99 -6.92 -9.62 1.66
CA PRO A 99 -6.42 -10.90 2.14
C PRO A 99 -7.24 -11.43 3.32
N GLU A 100 -7.65 -12.70 3.25
CA GLU A 100 -8.57 -13.30 4.22
C GLU A 100 -8.07 -13.18 5.66
N ARG A 101 -6.76 -13.38 5.86
CA ARG A 101 -6.16 -13.35 7.19
C ARG A 101 -6.12 -11.94 7.77
N CYS A 102 -5.97 -10.92 6.94
CA CYS A 102 -6.15 -9.53 7.37
C CYS A 102 -7.63 -9.22 7.66
N ARG A 103 -8.55 -9.69 6.80
CA ARG A 103 -10.00 -9.52 6.97
C ARG A 103 -10.48 -10.05 8.32
N GLN A 104 -10.00 -11.22 8.73
CA GLN A 104 -10.37 -11.86 9.99
C GLN A 104 -9.95 -11.05 11.22
N VAL A 105 -8.84 -10.30 11.13
CA VAL A 105 -8.37 -9.41 12.20
C VAL A 105 -9.18 -8.10 12.24
N HIS A 106 -9.66 -7.63 11.09
CA HIS A 106 -10.34 -6.34 10.92
C HIS A 106 -11.78 -6.49 10.40
N LEU A 107 -12.57 -7.40 10.98
CA LEU A 107 -13.95 -7.65 10.55
C LEU A 107 -14.81 -6.38 10.66
N GLY A 108 -15.44 -5.97 9.55
CA GLY A 108 -16.24 -4.75 9.46
C GLY A 108 -15.44 -3.48 9.25
N GLU A 109 -14.11 -3.56 9.29
CA GLU A 109 -13.18 -2.47 9.04
C GLU A 109 -12.07 -2.89 8.05
N GLU A 110 -12.47 -3.55 6.95
CA GLU A 110 -11.56 -4.14 5.97
C GLU A 110 -10.64 -3.12 5.29
N TRP A 111 -11.00 -1.83 5.35
CA TRP A 111 -10.15 -0.71 4.93
C TRP A 111 -8.80 -0.67 5.63
N ASN A 112 -8.68 -1.23 6.84
CA ASN A 112 -7.41 -1.39 7.53
C ASN A 112 -6.39 -2.18 6.69
N CYS A 113 -6.84 -3.15 5.90
CA CYS A 113 -5.96 -4.01 5.11
C CYS A 113 -5.28 -3.32 3.92
N PHE A 114 -5.65 -2.08 3.61
CA PHE A 114 -4.97 -1.28 2.59
C PHE A 114 -3.73 -0.55 3.14
N PHE A 115 -3.54 -0.53 4.46
CA PHE A 115 -2.38 0.10 5.08
C PHE A 115 -1.28 -0.94 5.33
N GLY A 116 -0.09 -0.69 4.79
CA GLY A 116 1.00 -1.67 4.73
C GLY A 116 1.32 -2.28 6.10
N TYR A 117 1.46 -1.45 7.12
CA TYR A 117 1.79 -1.88 8.48
C TYR A 117 0.70 -2.72 9.17
N ARG A 118 -0.55 -2.66 8.69
CA ARG A 118 -1.67 -3.46 9.22
C ARG A 118 -1.81 -4.80 8.50
N VAL A 119 -1.61 -4.82 7.18
CA VAL A 119 -1.74 -6.03 6.37
C VAL A 119 -0.49 -6.92 6.40
N PHE A 120 0.71 -6.31 6.47
CA PHE A 120 1.99 -7.01 6.38
C PHE A 120 2.14 -8.17 7.39
N PRO A 121 1.75 -8.05 8.68
CA PRO A 121 1.85 -9.16 9.63
C PRO A 121 1.01 -10.40 9.27
N SER A 122 0.05 -10.27 8.35
CA SER A 122 -0.84 -11.37 7.94
C SER A 122 -0.39 -12.09 6.67
N ILE A 123 0.57 -11.56 5.91
CA ILE A 123 1.00 -12.15 4.64
C ILE A 123 1.97 -13.31 4.89
N LYS A 124 1.85 -14.43 4.15
CA LYS A 124 2.79 -15.57 4.23
C LYS A 124 4.00 -15.36 3.32
N SER A 125 3.73 -14.85 2.13
CA SER A 125 4.71 -14.76 1.07
C SER A 125 5.81 -13.76 1.45
N PRO A 126 7.08 -14.02 1.12
CA PRO A 126 8.15 -13.04 1.37
C PRO A 126 7.88 -11.76 0.57
N VAL A 127 7.90 -10.62 1.26
CA VAL A 127 7.73 -9.30 0.64
C VAL A 127 8.87 -8.39 1.03
N PHE A 128 9.50 -7.77 0.02
CA PHE A 128 10.45 -6.68 0.22
C PHE A 128 9.73 -5.33 0.07
N VAL A 129 9.94 -4.40 1.00
CA VAL A 129 9.29 -3.08 1.01
C VAL A 129 10.32 -2.01 0.68
N VAL A 130 10.04 -1.22 -0.37
CA VAL A 130 10.78 -0.01 -0.70
C VAL A 130 9.85 1.16 -0.43
N GLN A 131 10.23 2.05 0.50
CA GLN A 131 9.38 3.16 0.88
C GLN A 131 10.22 4.41 1.16
N TRP A 132 9.84 5.53 0.55
CA TRP A 132 10.38 6.83 0.90
C TRP A 132 9.81 7.28 2.24
N LEU A 133 10.68 7.69 3.18
CA LEU A 133 10.27 8.23 4.49
C LEU A 133 9.40 9.48 4.39
N PHE A 134 9.54 10.22 3.30
CA PHE A 134 8.79 11.43 3.00
C PHE A 134 8.19 11.31 1.60
N ASP A 135 7.34 10.30 1.42
CA ASP A 135 6.67 10.00 0.16
C ASP A 135 5.77 11.15 -0.31
N GLU A 136 5.86 11.52 -1.58
CA GLU A 136 5.11 12.65 -2.13
C GLU A 136 3.60 12.40 -2.16
N ALA A 137 3.17 11.16 -2.43
CA ALA A 137 1.76 10.81 -2.43
C ALA A 137 1.20 10.86 -1.00
N GLN A 138 1.94 10.36 -0.01
CA GLN A 138 1.56 10.50 1.41
C GLN A 138 1.45 11.98 1.82
N LEU A 139 2.44 12.81 1.48
CA LEU A 139 2.38 14.24 1.79
C LEU A 139 1.20 14.94 1.11
N THR A 140 0.87 14.54 -0.12
CA THR A 140 -0.27 15.09 -0.87
C THR A 140 -1.59 14.77 -0.18
N VAL A 141 -1.82 13.51 0.20
CA VAL A 141 -3.04 13.12 0.93
C VAL A 141 -3.08 13.66 2.36
N ASP A 142 -1.94 14.07 2.92
CA ASP A 142 -1.84 14.81 4.18
C ASP A 142 -2.03 16.34 4.03
N ASN A 143 -2.35 16.81 2.82
CA ASN A 143 -2.51 18.22 2.45
C ASN A 143 -1.25 19.07 2.69
N ILE A 144 -0.09 18.50 2.36
CA ILE A 144 1.21 19.18 2.39
C ILE A 144 1.68 19.40 0.96
N HIS A 145 1.85 20.67 0.59
CA HIS A 145 2.43 21.07 -0.69
C HIS A 145 3.73 21.81 -0.46
N LEU A 146 4.83 21.26 -0.98
CA LEU A 146 6.15 21.87 -0.91
C LEU A 146 6.37 22.72 -2.17
N THR A 147 6.11 24.02 -2.07
CA THR A 147 6.15 24.96 -3.21
C THR A 147 7.49 25.68 -3.40
N GLY A 148 8.54 25.21 -2.72
CA GLY A 148 9.85 25.87 -2.68
C GLY A 148 9.91 27.12 -1.79
N GLN A 149 8.79 27.52 -1.18
CA GLN A 149 8.74 28.57 -0.16
C GLN A 149 9.25 28.05 1.19
N PRO A 150 9.72 28.93 2.10
CA PRO A 150 10.11 28.53 3.44
C PRO A 150 8.98 27.78 4.17
N VAL A 151 9.31 26.59 4.68
CA VAL A 151 8.37 25.72 5.38
C VAL A 151 8.11 26.28 6.78
N GLN A 152 6.83 26.40 7.17
CA GLN A 152 6.45 26.86 8.50
C GLN A 152 6.88 25.84 9.58
N GLU A 153 7.23 26.29 10.78
CA GLU A 153 7.72 25.40 11.85
C GLU A 153 6.74 24.24 12.15
N GLY A 154 5.43 24.51 12.17
CA GLY A 154 4.42 23.49 12.40
C GLY A 154 4.37 22.42 11.29
N GLN A 155 4.51 22.84 10.03
CA GLN A 155 4.56 21.93 8.89
C GLN A 155 5.87 21.12 8.88
N TRP A 156 6.99 21.75 9.22
CA TRP A 156 8.28 21.09 9.36
C TRP A 156 8.24 20.00 10.44
N ARG A 157 7.69 20.31 11.62
CA ARG A 157 7.53 19.35 12.71
C ARG A 157 6.63 18.18 12.32
N TYR A 158 5.55 18.45 11.58
CA TYR A 158 4.68 17.40 11.06
C TYR A 158 5.44 16.45 10.13
N ILE A 159 6.20 16.98 9.16
CA ILE A 159 6.99 16.17 8.22
C ILE A 159 8.02 15.32 8.99
N GLN A 160 8.69 15.89 9.99
CA GLN A 160 9.62 15.14 10.83
C GLN A 160 8.93 13.98 11.58
N ASN A 161 7.76 14.23 12.17
CA ASN A 161 6.99 13.19 12.85
C ASN A 161 6.52 12.09 11.90
N LEU A 162 6.08 12.45 10.69
CA LEU A 162 5.69 11.50 9.64
C LEU A 162 6.85 10.53 9.34
N GLY A 163 8.06 11.04 9.15
CA GLY A 163 9.23 10.19 8.90
C GLY A 163 9.58 9.28 10.09
N ILE A 164 9.37 9.75 11.33
CA ILE A 164 9.57 8.94 12.54
C ILE A 164 8.53 7.82 12.63
N GLU A 165 7.26 8.14 12.40
CA GLU A 165 6.16 7.17 12.40
C GLU A 165 6.36 6.12 11.31
N LEU A 166 6.65 6.54 10.08
CA LEU A 166 6.88 5.62 8.97
C LEU A 166 8.05 4.68 9.26
N ARG A 167 9.19 5.23 9.73
CA ARG A 167 10.34 4.42 10.15
C ARG A 167 9.96 3.44 11.26
N ASN A 168 9.12 3.84 12.22
CA ASN A 168 8.69 2.96 13.29
C ASN A 168 7.86 1.79 12.77
N THR A 169 7.00 2.01 11.77
CA THR A 169 6.21 0.93 11.15
C THR A 169 7.06 -0.09 10.39
N LEU A 170 8.26 0.30 9.95
CA LEU A 170 9.17 -0.56 9.20
C LEU A 170 10.19 -1.31 10.09
N LYS A 171 10.17 -1.13 11.42
CA LYS A 171 11.17 -1.73 12.32
C LYS A 171 11.19 -3.25 12.29
N ASP A 172 10.01 -3.86 12.17
CA ASP A 172 9.84 -5.31 12.19
C ASP A 172 9.62 -5.88 10.79
N VAL A 173 9.93 -5.09 9.74
CA VAL A 173 9.96 -5.56 8.35
C VAL A 173 11.38 -6.09 8.08
N PRO A 174 11.54 -7.43 7.93
CA PRO A 174 12.85 -8.08 7.87
C PRO A 174 13.62 -7.85 6.56
#